data_AF-A0A2V1E3I1-F1
#
_entry.id   AF-A0A2V1E3I1-F1
#
_cell.length_a   1.000
_cell.length_b   1.000
_cell.length_c   1.000
_cell.angle_alpha   90.00
_cell.angle_beta   90.00
_cell.angle_gamma   90.00
#
_symmetry.space_group_name_H-M   'P 1'
#
loop_
_entity.id
_entity.type
_entity.pdbx_description
1 polymer ?
#
loop_
_entity_poly.entity_id
_entity_poly.type
_entity_poly.pdbx_seq_one_letter_code
_entity_poly.pdbx_strand_id
1 'polypeptide(L)'
;LAAMKLMTECKLLDDPSGFAATHPEVHLDDIKLEYAVKLAVCEIAGAQPEQPHYALHNCEVFLPSTQACNRRSWWGHTQQSTSNEVPCYPEASEKNLSLCFKTLRSSPQYWTSYSNAKFRAANMCQLSRHAIEREKTIQLHKNLTLVTFRLHSSLQGVETQMRAIQTELKQSAEGFRKSSEEMRSVQMEVGSVRDSIIADITAHNQRFNSHMDAAMTKAVAAVRAGHGDTLAALSDELKRFYDTLQNDGSALAVSMNNQLQEYHEKALLSIQAQHGTMIESYNIMSTNLADANDKIHGLAGIVDGLDEKTRQSLAKLDHLDHRLDGIGTKFKSVEQAFAVLDLVLGFVKICIAIALVLTALFFLIGTSNYLYKITFLLFISVSLSIWCYG
;
A
#
# COMPACT_ATOMS: atom_id res chain seq x y z
N LEU A 1 -28.78 22.31 -21.01
CA LEU A 1 -27.68 22.23 -22.00
C LEU A 1 -26.35 22.72 -21.42
N ALA A 2 -26.21 24.01 -21.11
CA ALA A 2 -24.97 24.57 -20.56
C ALA A 2 -24.50 23.83 -19.28
N ALA A 3 -25.42 23.49 -18.37
CA ALA A 3 -25.08 22.76 -17.14
C ALA A 3 -24.54 21.35 -17.39
N MET A 4 -25.08 20.62 -18.37
CA MET A 4 -24.56 19.29 -18.73
C MET A 4 -23.17 19.38 -19.36
N LYS A 5 -22.94 20.34 -20.27
CA LYS A 5 -21.62 20.60 -20.85
C LYS A 5 -20.60 20.94 -19.74
N LEU A 6 -20.96 21.86 -18.84
CA LEU A 6 -20.13 22.24 -17.70
C LEU A 6 -19.79 21.02 -16.84
N MET A 7 -20.77 20.23 -16.40
CA MET A 7 -20.50 19.04 -15.59
C MET A 7 -19.57 18.04 -16.28
N THR A 8 -19.69 17.85 -17.60
CA THR A 8 -18.80 16.95 -18.35
C THR A 8 -17.39 17.52 -18.48
N GLU A 9 -17.25 18.83 -18.72
CA GLU A 9 -15.94 19.47 -18.90
C GLU A 9 -15.23 19.74 -17.56
N CYS A 10 -15.97 19.93 -16.46
CA CYS A 10 -15.39 19.95 -15.11
C CYS A 10 -14.81 18.58 -14.71
N LYS A 11 -15.22 17.48 -15.38
CA LYS A 11 -14.69 16.12 -15.20
C LYS A 11 -13.46 15.84 -16.07
N LEU A 12 -13.14 16.69 -17.04
CA LEU A 12 -12.11 16.45 -18.08
C LEU A 12 -10.66 16.39 -17.54
N LEU A 13 -10.48 16.50 -16.23
CA LEU A 13 -9.21 16.26 -15.56
C LEU A 13 -8.86 14.76 -15.41
N ASP A 14 -9.79 13.86 -15.74
CA ASP A 14 -9.57 12.41 -15.77
C ASP A 14 -8.92 11.91 -17.07
N ASP A 15 -9.13 12.59 -18.20
CA ASP A 15 -8.50 12.26 -19.50
C ASP A 15 -8.33 13.53 -20.37
N PRO A 16 -7.37 14.41 -20.03
CA PRO A 16 -7.23 15.71 -20.68
C PRO A 16 -6.55 15.62 -22.06
N SER A 17 -7.05 16.39 -23.03
CA SER A 17 -6.29 16.71 -24.25
C SER A 17 -4.96 17.39 -23.88
N GLY A 18 -3.91 17.29 -24.72
CA GLY A 18 -2.56 17.75 -24.37
C GLY A 18 -2.43 19.20 -23.86
N PHE A 19 -3.33 20.10 -24.27
CA PHE A 19 -3.42 21.48 -23.76
C PHE A 19 -4.11 21.57 -22.39
N ALA A 20 -5.20 20.83 -22.19
CA ALA A 20 -5.90 20.73 -20.89
C ALA A 20 -5.06 20.01 -19.83
N ALA A 21 -4.11 19.17 -20.25
CA ALA A 21 -3.17 18.48 -19.37
C ALA A 21 -2.12 19.45 -18.78
N THR A 22 -1.69 20.43 -19.59
CA THR A 22 -0.66 21.41 -19.21
C THR A 22 -1.22 22.65 -18.51
N HIS A 23 -2.45 23.07 -18.84
CA HIS A 23 -3.09 24.27 -18.26
C HIS A 23 -4.56 24.03 -17.85
N PRO A 24 -4.83 23.09 -16.94
CA PRO A 24 -6.19 22.68 -16.58
C PRO A 24 -7.04 23.82 -16.01
N GLU A 25 -6.44 24.71 -15.22
CA GLU A 25 -7.13 25.81 -14.55
C GLU A 25 -7.60 26.90 -15.53
N VAL A 26 -6.76 27.25 -16.53
CA VAL A 26 -7.10 28.25 -17.55
C VAL A 26 -8.26 27.77 -18.41
N HIS A 27 -8.20 26.50 -18.84
CA HIS A 27 -9.29 25.89 -19.60
C HIS A 27 -10.60 25.82 -18.79
N LEU A 28 -10.51 25.44 -17.51
CA LEU A 28 -11.67 25.42 -16.61
C LEU A 28 -12.27 26.82 -16.40
N ASP A 29 -11.45 27.85 -16.33
CA ASP A 29 -11.92 29.23 -16.16
C ASP A 29 -12.64 29.75 -17.40
N ASP A 30 -12.16 29.41 -18.60
CA ASP A 30 -12.85 29.71 -19.87
C ASP A 30 -14.20 29.00 -19.96
N ILE A 31 -14.26 27.73 -19.56
CA ILE A 31 -15.51 26.95 -19.54
C ILE A 31 -16.50 27.54 -18.52
N LYS A 32 -16.05 27.88 -17.31
CA LYS A 32 -16.89 28.55 -16.30
C LYS A 32 -17.39 29.89 -16.80
N LEU A 33 -16.55 30.65 -17.51
CA LEU A 33 -16.87 31.94 -18.09
C LEU A 33 -17.94 31.81 -19.18
N GLU A 34 -17.75 30.90 -20.14
CA GLU A 34 -18.73 30.60 -21.20
C GLU A 34 -20.07 30.16 -20.61
N TYR A 35 -20.04 29.26 -19.62
CA TYR A 35 -21.25 28.82 -18.91
C TYR A 35 -21.95 29.99 -18.19
N ALA A 36 -21.19 30.82 -17.48
CA ALA A 36 -21.73 31.94 -16.73
C ALA A 36 -22.42 32.94 -17.65
N VAL A 37 -21.80 33.24 -18.80
CA VAL A 37 -22.40 34.10 -19.83
C VAL A 37 -23.68 33.47 -20.37
N LYS A 38 -23.66 32.21 -20.80
CA LYS A 38 -24.85 31.51 -21.32
C LYS A 38 -26.01 31.50 -20.33
N LEU A 39 -25.74 31.23 -19.06
CA LEU A 39 -26.78 31.19 -18.04
C LEU A 39 -27.32 32.60 -17.74
N ALA A 40 -26.45 33.60 -17.62
CA ALA A 40 -26.86 34.97 -17.34
C ALA A 40 -27.71 35.56 -18.48
N VAL A 41 -27.29 35.31 -19.72
CA VAL A 41 -28.02 35.75 -20.91
C VAL A 41 -29.41 35.09 -20.98
N CYS A 42 -29.54 33.80 -20.63
CA CYS A 42 -30.83 33.13 -20.51
C CYS A 42 -31.70 33.71 -19.36
N GLU A 43 -31.12 33.97 -18.18
CA GLU A 43 -31.84 34.57 -17.04
C GLU A 43 -32.37 35.97 -17.40
N ILE A 44 -31.56 36.79 -18.07
CA ILE A 44 -31.95 38.14 -18.53
C ILE A 44 -33.04 38.06 -19.60
N ALA A 45 -32.91 37.17 -20.59
CA ALA A 45 -33.93 36.98 -21.62
C ALA A 45 -35.27 36.54 -21.04
N GLY A 46 -35.26 35.66 -20.04
CA GLY A 46 -36.47 35.21 -19.34
C GLY A 46 -37.11 36.29 -18.47
N ALA A 47 -36.31 37.21 -17.92
CA ALA A 47 -36.80 38.31 -17.09
C ALA A 47 -37.40 39.48 -17.89
N GLN A 48 -37.05 39.62 -19.17
CA GLN A 48 -37.52 40.71 -20.05
C GLN A 48 -38.06 40.18 -21.39
N PRO A 49 -39.24 39.52 -21.40
CA PRO A 49 -39.76 38.86 -22.59
C PRO A 49 -40.18 39.83 -23.71
N GLU A 50 -40.46 41.09 -23.40
CA GLU A 50 -40.98 42.05 -24.38
C GLU A 50 -39.89 42.74 -25.24
N GLN A 51 -38.63 42.79 -24.79
CA GLN A 51 -37.52 43.43 -25.53
C GLN A 51 -36.14 42.74 -25.34
N PRO A 52 -36.02 41.41 -25.55
CA PRO A 52 -34.76 40.69 -25.32
C PRO A 52 -33.59 41.20 -26.20
N HIS A 53 -33.87 41.67 -27.42
CA HIS A 53 -32.84 42.15 -28.35
C HIS A 53 -32.17 43.45 -27.93
N TYR A 54 -32.87 44.33 -27.20
CA TYR A 54 -32.27 45.59 -26.72
C TYR A 54 -31.41 45.36 -25.47
N ALA A 55 -31.87 44.48 -24.58
CA ALA A 55 -31.17 44.12 -23.35
C ALA A 55 -29.90 43.27 -23.59
N LEU A 56 -29.89 42.44 -24.64
CA LEU A 56 -28.84 41.45 -24.93
C LEU A 56 -28.06 41.74 -26.21
N HIS A 57 -27.96 43.02 -26.60
CA HIS A 57 -27.15 43.41 -27.75
C HIS A 57 -25.70 42.91 -27.59
N ASN A 58 -25.20 42.18 -28.60
CA ASN A 58 -23.92 41.44 -28.63
C ASN A 58 -23.85 40.12 -27.84
N CYS A 59 -24.94 39.66 -27.22
CA CYS A 59 -25.00 38.40 -26.47
C CYS A 59 -25.85 37.31 -27.14
N GLU A 60 -26.46 37.58 -28.30
CA GLU A 60 -27.42 36.69 -28.96
C GLU A 60 -26.85 35.30 -29.30
N VAL A 61 -25.54 35.23 -29.60
CA VAL A 61 -24.83 33.97 -29.87
C VAL A 61 -24.81 33.02 -28.67
N PHE A 62 -25.07 33.53 -27.46
CA PHE A 62 -25.12 32.75 -26.23
C PHE A 62 -26.53 32.33 -25.83
N LEU A 63 -27.54 32.59 -26.68
CA LEU A 63 -28.88 32.04 -26.53
C LEU A 63 -29.02 30.72 -27.31
N PRO A 64 -29.68 29.71 -26.73
CA PRO A 64 -29.95 28.46 -27.44
C PRO A 64 -31.01 28.70 -28.53
N SER A 65 -30.77 28.15 -29.73
CA SER A 65 -31.69 28.26 -30.87
C SER A 65 -31.74 26.93 -31.65
N THR A 66 -32.90 26.59 -32.19
CA THR A 66 -33.07 25.40 -33.05
C THR A 66 -32.39 25.58 -34.40
N GLN A 67 -32.26 26.81 -34.89
CA GLN A 67 -31.56 27.13 -36.15
C GLN A 67 -30.04 26.96 -36.04
N ALA A 68 -29.51 27.00 -34.82
CA ALA A 68 -28.08 26.87 -34.53
C ALA A 68 -27.58 25.42 -34.65
N CYS A 69 -28.47 24.43 -34.77
CA CYS A 69 -28.09 23.02 -34.91
C CYS A 69 -27.65 22.63 -36.34
N ASN A 70 -27.78 23.53 -37.33
CA ASN A 70 -27.42 23.23 -38.72
C ASN A 70 -25.90 23.16 -38.92
N ARG A 71 -25.33 21.95 -38.97
CA ARG A 71 -23.96 21.72 -39.44
C ARG A 71 -23.88 21.80 -40.96
N ARG A 72 -23.02 22.66 -41.50
CA ARG A 72 -22.63 22.61 -42.92
C ARG A 72 -21.76 21.36 -43.14
N SER A 73 -22.28 20.41 -43.94
CA SER A 73 -21.46 19.34 -44.50
C SER A 73 -20.46 19.92 -45.50
N TRP A 74 -19.23 19.39 -45.51
CA TRP A 74 -18.19 19.71 -46.49
C TRP A 74 -18.71 19.60 -47.93
N TRP A 75 -19.67 18.70 -48.16
CA TRP A 75 -20.31 18.47 -49.46
C TRP A 75 -21.64 19.21 -49.58
N GLY A 76 -21.63 20.55 -49.49
CA GLY A 76 -22.66 21.46 -50.03
C GLY A 76 -24.14 21.30 -49.62
N HIS A 77 -24.52 20.29 -48.84
CA HIS A 77 -25.89 20.00 -48.44
C HIS A 77 -26.12 20.44 -47.00
N THR A 78 -26.95 21.47 -46.84
CA THR A 78 -27.46 21.90 -45.53
C THR A 78 -28.50 20.86 -45.09
N GLN A 79 -28.14 19.99 -44.15
CA GLN A 79 -29.08 19.03 -43.58
C GLN A 79 -29.96 19.79 -42.58
N GLN A 80 -31.18 20.11 -42.99
CA GLN A 80 -32.10 20.90 -42.18
C GLN A 80 -32.70 20.02 -41.09
N SER A 81 -32.41 20.38 -39.84
CA SER A 81 -32.91 19.74 -38.62
C SER A 81 -34.44 19.55 -38.60
N THR A 82 -35.01 18.34 -38.62
CA THR A 82 -36.45 18.10 -38.44
C THR A 82 -36.91 18.33 -37.00
N SER A 83 -37.58 19.46 -36.76
CA SER A 83 -38.68 19.81 -35.83
C SER A 83 -38.73 19.34 -34.35
N ASN A 84 -38.00 18.32 -33.90
CA ASN A 84 -38.04 17.81 -32.51
C ASN A 84 -36.68 17.86 -31.80
N GLU A 85 -35.73 18.64 -32.33
CA GLU A 85 -34.37 18.70 -31.82
C GLU A 85 -34.19 19.64 -30.64
N VAL A 86 -33.45 19.15 -29.65
CA VAL A 86 -32.92 19.91 -28.52
C VAL A 86 -32.18 21.15 -29.06
N PRO A 87 -32.47 22.38 -28.57
CA PRO A 87 -31.88 23.59 -29.13
C PRO A 87 -30.35 23.61 -28.91
N CYS A 88 -29.60 24.12 -29.88
CA CYS A 88 -28.13 24.17 -29.82
C CYS A 88 -27.64 25.58 -29.53
N TYR A 89 -26.40 25.70 -29.05
CA TYR A 89 -25.72 26.99 -29.03
C TYR A 89 -25.03 27.22 -30.37
N PRO A 90 -25.16 28.42 -30.98
CA PRO A 90 -24.33 28.82 -32.10
C PRO A 90 -22.84 28.81 -31.73
N GLU A 91 -21.95 28.70 -32.73
CA GLU A 91 -20.51 28.83 -32.51
C GLU A 91 -20.17 30.26 -32.07
N ALA A 92 -19.68 30.39 -30.84
CA ALA A 92 -19.24 31.65 -30.28
C ALA A 92 -17.71 31.77 -30.35
N SER A 93 -17.22 32.87 -30.92
CA SER A 93 -15.80 33.24 -30.85
C SER A 93 -15.48 33.93 -29.53
N GLU A 94 -14.20 33.97 -29.16
CA GLU A 94 -13.71 34.73 -28.01
C GLU A 94 -14.06 36.23 -28.10
N LYS A 95 -14.07 36.78 -29.31
CA LYS A 95 -14.52 38.16 -29.58
C LYS A 95 -15.98 38.35 -29.19
N ASN A 96 -16.85 37.38 -29.49
CA ASN A 96 -18.26 37.45 -29.10
C ASN A 96 -18.41 37.41 -27.58
N LEU A 97 -17.61 36.58 -26.90
CA LEU A 97 -17.58 36.51 -25.44
C LEU A 97 -17.19 37.85 -24.82
N SER A 98 -16.12 38.48 -25.33
CA SER A 98 -15.67 39.80 -24.84
C SER A 98 -16.72 40.90 -25.05
N LEU A 99 -17.38 40.92 -26.21
CA LEU A 99 -18.43 41.91 -26.51
C LEU A 99 -19.65 41.71 -25.62
N CYS A 100 -20.12 40.47 -25.48
CA CYS A 100 -21.23 40.15 -24.59
C CYS A 100 -20.90 40.50 -23.13
N PHE A 101 -19.67 40.22 -22.70
CA PHE A 101 -19.23 40.54 -21.36
C PHE A 101 -19.21 42.05 -21.08
N LYS A 102 -18.92 42.87 -22.09
CA LYS A 102 -19.05 44.34 -22.01
C LYS A 102 -20.51 44.75 -21.79
N THR A 103 -21.46 44.10 -22.46
CA THR A 103 -22.91 44.30 -22.25
C THR A 103 -23.34 43.86 -20.85
N LEU A 104 -22.88 42.71 -20.36
CA LEU A 104 -23.22 42.24 -19.01
C LEU A 104 -22.66 43.16 -17.91
N ARG A 105 -21.54 43.84 -18.17
CA ARG A 105 -20.95 44.82 -17.24
C ARG A 105 -21.59 46.20 -17.27
N SER A 106 -22.36 46.53 -18.33
CA SER A 106 -22.92 47.89 -18.48
C SER A 106 -24.07 48.16 -17.51
N SER A 107 -24.73 47.11 -17.00
CA SER A 107 -25.83 47.20 -16.05
C SER A 107 -25.53 46.41 -14.77
N PRO A 108 -25.80 46.97 -13.57
CA PRO A 108 -25.69 46.26 -12.30
C PRO A 108 -26.57 45.01 -12.21
N GLN A 109 -27.75 45.02 -12.84
CA GLN A 109 -28.68 43.89 -12.83
C GLN A 109 -28.10 42.70 -13.61
N TYR A 110 -27.53 42.97 -14.79
CA TYR A 110 -26.91 41.95 -15.64
C TYR A 110 -25.62 41.40 -15.02
N TRP A 111 -24.84 42.28 -14.40
CA TRP A 111 -23.64 41.89 -13.67
C TRP A 111 -23.96 40.94 -12.51
N THR A 112 -25.07 41.16 -11.80
CA THR A 112 -25.52 40.30 -10.70
C THR A 112 -25.93 38.91 -11.18
N SER A 113 -26.66 38.82 -12.30
CA SER A 113 -27.00 37.52 -12.89
C SER A 113 -25.74 36.77 -13.33
N TYR A 114 -24.80 37.47 -13.99
CA TYR A 114 -23.51 36.90 -14.37
C TYR A 114 -22.66 36.43 -13.18
N SER A 115 -22.52 37.23 -12.12
CA SER A 115 -21.71 36.85 -10.96
C SER A 115 -22.30 35.64 -10.22
N ASN A 116 -23.62 35.57 -10.10
CA ASN A 116 -24.33 34.41 -9.54
C ASN A 116 -24.13 33.16 -10.43
N ALA A 117 -24.23 33.32 -11.75
CA ALA A 117 -24.00 32.24 -12.69
C ALA A 117 -22.55 31.71 -12.62
N LYS A 118 -21.57 32.60 -12.50
CA LYS A 118 -20.16 32.26 -12.31
C LYS A 118 -19.92 31.51 -10.99
N PHE A 119 -20.52 31.95 -9.89
CA PHE A 119 -20.42 31.25 -8.61
C PHE A 119 -21.03 29.84 -8.69
N ARG A 120 -22.22 29.70 -9.31
CA ARG A 120 -22.83 28.39 -9.55
C ARG A 120 -21.93 27.48 -10.39
N ALA A 121 -21.27 28.04 -11.41
CA ALA A 121 -20.34 27.29 -12.26
C ALA A 121 -19.16 26.73 -11.46
N ALA A 122 -18.54 27.58 -10.63
CA ALA A 122 -17.44 27.19 -9.75
C ALA A 122 -17.87 26.08 -8.78
N ASN A 123 -19.03 26.24 -8.13
CA ASN A 123 -19.56 25.25 -7.20
C ASN A 123 -19.87 23.91 -7.90
N MET A 124 -20.50 23.93 -9.08
CA MET A 124 -20.74 22.71 -9.86
C MET A 124 -19.45 21.99 -10.24
N CYS A 125 -18.42 22.72 -10.68
CA CYS A 125 -17.11 22.14 -10.95
C CYS A 125 -16.48 21.52 -9.70
N GLN A 126 -16.54 22.22 -8.56
CA GLN A 126 -15.98 21.74 -7.29
C GLN A 126 -16.67 20.45 -6.83
N LEU A 127 -18.00 20.40 -6.86
CA LEU A 127 -18.78 19.21 -6.51
C LEU A 127 -18.48 18.05 -7.45
N SER A 128 -18.34 18.32 -8.75
CA SER A 128 -17.99 17.29 -9.74
C SER A 128 -16.60 16.72 -9.51
N ARG A 129 -15.60 17.58 -9.22
CA ARG A 129 -14.23 17.16 -8.87
C ARG A 129 -14.19 16.34 -7.58
N HIS A 130 -14.85 16.82 -6.53
CA HIS A 130 -14.92 16.13 -5.24
C HIS A 130 -15.56 14.73 -5.37
N ALA A 131 -16.62 14.60 -6.19
CA ALA A 131 -17.24 13.30 -6.45
C ALA A 131 -16.28 12.30 -7.13
N ILE A 132 -15.47 12.77 -8.09
CA ILE A 132 -14.45 11.96 -8.77
C ILE A 132 -13.34 11.55 -7.80
N GLU A 133 -12.78 12.50 -7.05
CA GLU A 133 -11.70 12.26 -6.09
C GLU A 133 -12.13 11.24 -5.02
N ARG A 134 -13.37 11.35 -4.54
CA ARG A 134 -13.96 10.39 -3.62
C ARG A 134 -14.07 8.99 -4.24
N GLU A 135 -14.59 8.88 -5.45
CA GLU A 135 -14.71 7.57 -6.13
C GLU A 135 -13.32 6.95 -6.34
N LYS A 136 -12.33 7.72 -6.79
CA LYS A 136 -10.94 7.25 -6.93
C LYS A 136 -10.36 6.75 -5.61
N THR A 137 -10.58 7.48 -4.52
CA THR A 137 -10.12 7.08 -3.19
C THR A 137 -10.78 5.77 -2.76
N ILE A 138 -12.08 5.62 -3.01
CA ILE A 138 -12.81 4.38 -2.72
C ILE A 138 -12.25 3.22 -3.57
N GLN A 139 -11.96 3.44 -4.85
CA GLN A 139 -11.37 2.43 -5.73
C GLN A 139 -9.97 2.01 -5.28
N LEU A 140 -9.13 2.97 -4.87
CA LEU A 140 -7.82 2.69 -4.30
C LEU A 140 -7.96 1.83 -3.03
N HIS A 141 -8.87 2.20 -2.14
CA HIS A 141 -9.09 1.48 -0.89
C HIS A 141 -9.60 0.05 -1.16
N LYS A 142 -10.56 -0.13 -2.08
CA LYS A 142 -11.03 -1.46 -2.52
C LYS A 142 -9.90 -2.33 -3.07
N ASN A 143 -9.05 -1.75 -3.92
CA ASN A 143 -7.90 -2.45 -4.48
C ASN A 143 -6.90 -2.87 -3.38
N LEU A 144 -6.60 -1.97 -2.44
CA LEU A 144 -5.72 -2.26 -1.32
C LEU A 144 -6.31 -3.35 -0.41
N THR A 145 -7.59 -3.26 -0.04
CA THR A 145 -8.26 -4.27 0.77
C THR A 145 -8.24 -5.65 0.10
N LEU A 146 -8.49 -5.73 -1.21
CA LEU A 146 -8.45 -6.98 -1.95
C LEU A 146 -7.05 -7.62 -1.91
N VAL A 147 -6.00 -6.80 -2.06
CA VAL A 147 -4.62 -7.29 -1.94
C VAL A 147 -4.35 -7.76 -0.52
N THR A 148 -4.64 -6.94 0.50
CA THR A 148 -4.39 -7.31 1.91
C THR A 148 -5.09 -8.62 2.26
N PHE A 149 -6.29 -8.83 1.75
CA PHE A 149 -7.02 -10.10 1.90
C PHE A 149 -6.29 -11.28 1.22
N ARG A 150 -5.79 -11.11 -0.01
CA ARG A 150 -4.99 -12.15 -0.71
C ARG A 150 -3.68 -12.46 0.02
N LEU A 151 -3.01 -11.44 0.54
CA LEU A 151 -1.80 -11.61 1.35
C LEU A 151 -2.11 -12.38 2.63
N HIS A 152 -3.18 -11.99 3.34
CA HIS A 152 -3.59 -12.63 4.59
C HIS A 152 -3.97 -14.10 4.40
N SER A 153 -4.77 -14.41 3.38
CA SER A 153 -5.13 -15.80 3.04
C SER A 153 -3.91 -16.64 2.65
N SER A 154 -2.95 -16.06 1.91
CA SER A 154 -1.70 -16.75 1.58
C SER A 154 -0.86 -17.04 2.84
N LEU A 155 -0.77 -16.07 3.76
CA LEU A 155 -0.06 -16.24 5.04
C LEU A 155 -0.71 -17.30 5.94
N GLN A 156 -2.04 -17.34 6.02
CA GLN A 156 -2.74 -18.42 6.74
C GLN A 156 -2.45 -19.81 6.12
N GLY A 157 -2.36 -19.89 4.79
CA GLY A 157 -1.96 -21.10 4.09
C GLY A 157 -0.54 -21.54 4.39
N VAL A 158 0.39 -20.60 4.62
CA VAL A 158 1.76 -20.90 5.07
C VAL A 158 1.77 -21.34 6.53
N GLU A 159 1.04 -20.67 7.41
CA GLU A 159 0.99 -21.00 8.85
C GLU A 159 0.45 -22.42 9.09
N THR A 160 -0.63 -22.78 8.42
CA THR A 160 -1.25 -24.12 8.55
C THR A 160 -0.30 -25.23 8.12
N GLN A 161 0.42 -25.05 7.01
CA GLN A 161 1.45 -25.98 6.59
C GLN A 161 2.64 -26.02 7.53
N MET A 162 3.10 -24.88 8.04
CA MET A 162 4.23 -24.85 8.97
C MET A 162 3.92 -25.65 10.25
N ARG A 163 2.66 -25.63 10.71
CA ARG A 163 2.18 -26.50 11.79
C ARG A 163 2.17 -27.98 11.39
N ALA A 164 1.80 -28.31 10.15
CA ALA A 164 1.84 -29.69 9.64
C ALA A 164 3.29 -30.21 9.59
N ILE A 165 4.21 -29.44 9.00
CA ILE A 165 5.65 -29.73 8.94
C ILE A 165 6.22 -29.90 10.34
N GLN A 166 5.86 -29.03 11.29
CA GLN A 166 6.31 -29.15 12.68
C GLN A 166 5.84 -30.46 13.32
N THR A 167 4.64 -30.92 12.99
CA THR A 167 4.08 -32.17 13.52
C THR A 167 4.81 -33.38 12.94
N GLU A 168 5.06 -33.39 11.64
CA GLU A 168 5.85 -34.45 10.97
C GLU A 168 7.29 -34.50 11.48
N LEU A 169 7.95 -33.35 11.66
CA LEU A 169 9.30 -33.28 12.24
C LEU A 169 9.34 -33.84 13.67
N LYS A 170 8.31 -33.59 14.48
CA LYS A 170 8.22 -34.17 15.84
C LYS A 170 8.09 -35.69 15.78
N GLN A 171 7.22 -36.21 14.93
CA GLN A 171 7.05 -37.67 14.78
C GLN A 171 8.34 -38.33 14.28
N SER A 172 9.02 -37.71 13.32
CA SER A 172 10.32 -38.18 12.84
C SER A 172 11.40 -38.17 13.93
N ALA A 173 11.47 -37.10 14.72
CA ALA A 173 12.40 -37.00 15.85
C ALA A 173 12.13 -38.06 16.92
N GLU A 174 10.86 -38.36 17.21
CA GLU A 174 10.46 -39.44 18.13
C GLU A 174 10.86 -40.82 17.58
N GLY A 175 10.68 -41.05 16.28
CA GLY A 175 11.12 -42.27 15.60
C GLY A 175 12.64 -42.47 15.70
N PHE A 176 13.41 -41.42 15.44
CA PHE A 176 14.87 -41.43 15.60
C PHE A 176 15.28 -41.71 17.04
N ARG A 177 14.63 -41.06 18.02
CA ARG A 177 14.89 -41.28 19.44
C ARG A 177 14.67 -42.75 19.82
N LYS A 178 13.57 -43.35 19.39
CA LYS A 178 13.25 -44.76 19.66
C LYS A 178 14.30 -45.69 19.03
N SER A 179 14.65 -45.48 17.76
CA SER A 179 15.67 -46.28 17.07
C SER A 179 17.05 -46.15 17.74
N SER A 180 17.41 -44.94 18.18
CA SER A 180 18.66 -44.72 18.92
C SER A 180 18.69 -45.42 20.28
N GLU A 181 17.54 -45.55 20.95
CA GLU A 181 17.41 -46.27 22.22
C GLU A 181 17.56 -47.79 22.01
N GLU A 182 16.94 -48.33 20.94
CA GLU A 182 17.10 -49.73 20.53
C GLU A 182 18.56 -50.06 20.19
N MET A 183 19.25 -49.20 19.43
CA MET A 183 20.68 -49.35 19.12
C MET A 183 21.54 -49.38 20.38
N ARG A 184 21.26 -48.48 21.34
CA ARG A 184 21.98 -48.45 22.62
C ARG A 184 21.79 -49.75 23.41
N SER A 185 20.58 -50.32 23.39
CA SER A 185 20.31 -51.62 24.01
C SER A 185 21.13 -52.73 23.37
N VAL A 186 21.17 -52.79 22.03
CA VAL A 186 21.98 -53.79 21.30
C VAL A 186 23.46 -53.63 21.63
N GLN A 187 23.97 -52.40 21.71
CA GLN A 187 25.37 -52.13 22.06
C GLN A 187 25.73 -52.61 23.48
N MET A 188 24.83 -52.45 24.45
CA MET A 188 25.03 -52.97 25.81
C MET A 188 25.04 -54.51 25.83
N GLU A 189 24.15 -55.14 25.07
CA GLU A 189 24.06 -56.60 24.97
C GLU A 189 25.31 -57.20 24.32
N VAL A 190 25.81 -56.60 23.24
CA VAL A 190 27.09 -56.95 22.60
C VAL A 190 28.25 -56.81 23.59
N GLY A 191 28.25 -55.77 24.41
CA GLY A 191 29.25 -55.59 25.49
C GLY A 191 29.21 -56.74 26.50
N SER A 192 28.02 -57.11 26.97
CA SER A 192 27.84 -58.22 27.91
C SER A 192 28.31 -59.56 27.34
N VAL A 193 28.06 -59.83 26.06
CA VAL A 193 28.47 -61.07 25.39
C VAL A 193 29.98 -61.12 25.25
N ARG A 194 30.60 -60.00 24.87
CA ARG A 194 32.07 -59.89 24.82
C ARG A 194 32.68 -60.21 26.19
N ASP A 195 32.13 -59.65 27.26
CA ASP A 195 32.64 -59.88 28.61
C ASP A 195 32.46 -61.34 29.04
N SER A 196 31.32 -61.97 28.70
CA SER A 196 31.08 -63.40 28.93
C SER A 196 32.10 -64.27 28.20
N ILE A 197 32.36 -64.00 26.92
CA ILE A 197 33.35 -64.72 26.12
C ILE A 197 34.75 -64.60 26.74
N ILE A 198 35.15 -63.41 27.18
CA ILE A 198 36.45 -63.19 27.84
C ILE A 198 36.53 -63.98 29.15
N ALA A 199 35.45 -64.01 29.92
CA ALA A 199 35.39 -64.77 31.17
C ALA A 199 35.52 -66.28 30.92
N ASP A 200 34.82 -66.83 29.92
CA ASP A 200 34.86 -68.25 29.58
C ASP A 200 36.25 -68.69 29.10
N ILE A 201 36.89 -67.90 28.23
CA ILE A 201 38.28 -68.15 27.79
C ILE A 201 39.24 -68.11 28.97
N THR A 202 39.07 -67.13 29.87
CA THR A 202 39.91 -66.98 31.06
C THR A 202 39.76 -68.18 31.99
N ALA A 203 38.52 -68.63 32.24
CA ALA A 203 38.23 -69.80 33.05
C ALA A 203 38.79 -71.09 32.43
N HIS A 204 38.67 -71.24 31.11
CA HIS A 204 39.24 -72.38 30.38
C HIS A 204 40.77 -72.42 30.51
N ASN A 205 41.43 -71.28 30.34
CA ASN A 205 42.88 -71.17 30.50
C ASN A 205 43.34 -71.42 31.95
N GLN A 206 42.59 -70.93 32.95
CA GLN A 206 42.87 -71.22 34.36
C GLN A 206 42.76 -72.71 34.69
N ARG A 207 41.76 -73.42 34.15
CA ARG A 207 41.64 -74.88 34.30
C ARG A 207 42.83 -75.61 33.68
N PHE A 208 43.26 -75.20 32.49
CA PHE A 208 44.46 -75.73 31.86
C PHE A 208 45.69 -75.55 32.73
N ASN A 209 45.98 -74.30 33.16
CA ASN A 209 47.17 -74.00 33.94
C ASN A 209 47.19 -74.73 35.29
N SER A 210 46.06 -74.78 35.99
CA SER A 210 45.96 -75.48 37.28
C SER A 210 46.13 -77.00 37.14
N HIS A 211 45.57 -77.61 36.09
CA HIS A 211 45.76 -79.04 35.84
C HIS A 211 47.21 -79.36 35.46
N MET A 212 47.84 -78.54 34.60
CA MET A 212 49.24 -78.72 34.21
C MET A 212 50.20 -78.56 35.39
N ASP A 213 49.97 -77.59 36.27
CA ASP A 213 50.78 -77.37 37.48
C ASP A 213 50.68 -78.57 38.44
N ALA A 214 49.46 -79.08 38.65
CA ALA A 214 49.24 -80.29 39.45
C ALA A 214 49.89 -81.53 38.83
N ALA A 215 49.77 -81.70 37.51
CA ALA A 215 50.37 -82.81 36.78
C ALA A 215 51.91 -82.76 36.82
N MET A 216 52.51 -81.57 36.63
CA MET A 216 53.95 -81.37 36.77
C MET A 216 54.44 -81.66 38.18
N THR A 217 53.72 -81.20 39.20
CA THR A 217 54.05 -81.48 40.60
C THR A 217 54.03 -82.99 40.89
N LYS A 218 53.01 -83.70 40.40
CA LYS A 218 52.94 -85.18 40.47
C LYS A 218 54.09 -85.86 39.72
N ALA A 219 54.43 -85.38 38.52
CA ALA A 219 55.52 -85.92 37.70
C ALA A 219 56.87 -85.82 38.43
N VAL A 220 57.19 -84.64 38.95
CA VAL A 220 58.43 -84.38 39.71
C VAL A 220 58.51 -85.30 40.93
N ALA A 221 57.41 -85.50 41.66
CA ALA A 221 57.36 -86.40 42.81
C ALA A 221 57.58 -87.87 42.39
N ALA A 222 56.94 -88.33 41.31
CA ALA A 222 57.08 -89.69 40.79
C ALA A 222 58.50 -90.02 40.32
N VAL A 223 59.14 -89.08 39.60
CA VAL A 223 60.55 -89.22 39.16
C VAL A 223 61.48 -89.34 40.36
N ARG A 224 61.26 -88.52 41.39
CA ARG A 224 62.09 -88.54 42.62
C ARG A 224 61.95 -89.84 43.41
N ALA A 225 60.78 -90.47 43.37
CA ALA A 225 60.49 -91.73 44.06
C ALA A 225 60.87 -92.99 43.23
N GLY A 226 61.23 -92.85 41.96
CA GLY A 226 61.57 -93.98 41.08
C GLY A 226 60.37 -94.85 40.68
N HIS A 227 59.14 -94.33 40.78
CA HIS A 227 57.92 -95.08 40.49
C HIS A 227 57.49 -94.93 39.01
N GLY A 228 57.99 -95.82 38.15
CA GLY A 228 57.65 -95.84 36.71
C GLY A 228 56.15 -95.98 36.42
N ASP A 229 55.42 -96.76 37.23
CA ASP A 229 53.98 -96.98 37.07
C ASP A 229 53.17 -95.69 37.29
N THR A 230 53.63 -94.81 38.18
CA THR A 230 53.00 -93.51 38.44
C THR A 230 53.16 -92.55 37.26
N LEU A 231 54.28 -92.63 36.52
CA LEU A 231 54.49 -91.86 35.29
C LEU A 231 53.59 -92.33 34.15
N ALA A 232 53.38 -93.63 33.99
CA ALA A 232 52.45 -94.18 32.99
C ALA A 232 51.00 -93.75 33.28
N ALA A 233 50.56 -93.83 34.53
CA ALA A 233 49.23 -93.37 34.94
C ALA A 233 49.03 -91.86 34.73
N LEU A 234 50.07 -91.05 34.96
CA LEU A 234 50.03 -89.60 34.70
C LEU A 234 49.91 -89.29 33.21
N SER A 235 50.61 -90.04 32.36
CA SER A 235 50.50 -89.89 30.89
C SER A 235 49.08 -90.14 30.41
N ASP A 236 48.41 -91.16 30.94
CA ASP A 236 47.00 -91.44 30.63
C ASP A 236 46.05 -90.36 31.18
N GLU A 237 46.31 -89.83 32.38
CA GLU A 237 45.57 -88.70 32.98
C GLU A 237 45.66 -87.45 32.09
N LEU A 238 46.89 -87.08 31.68
CA LEU A 238 47.15 -85.95 30.79
C LEU A 238 46.47 -86.12 29.42
N LYS A 239 46.49 -87.33 28.87
CA LYS A 239 45.82 -87.62 27.59
C LYS A 239 44.31 -87.43 27.69
N ARG A 240 43.66 -87.99 28.73
CA ARG A 240 42.22 -87.80 28.95
C ARG A 240 41.86 -86.35 29.22
N PHE A 241 42.69 -85.64 29.97
CA PHE A 241 42.51 -84.21 30.20
C PHE A 241 42.60 -83.43 28.89
N TYR A 242 43.60 -83.71 28.05
CA TYR A 242 43.77 -83.08 26.75
C TYR A 242 42.58 -83.35 25.83
N ASP A 243 42.11 -84.60 25.72
CA ASP A 243 40.93 -84.95 24.92
C ASP A 243 39.68 -84.21 25.42
N THR A 244 39.52 -84.07 26.74
CA THR A 244 38.42 -83.30 27.34
C THR A 244 38.54 -81.82 27.03
N LEU A 245 39.74 -81.25 27.19
CA LEU A 245 40.01 -79.84 26.91
C LEU A 245 39.77 -79.50 25.44
N GLN A 246 40.15 -80.40 24.52
CA GLN A 246 39.94 -80.25 23.10
C GLN A 246 38.44 -80.27 22.75
N ASN A 247 37.69 -81.20 23.33
CA ASN A 247 36.24 -81.28 23.13
C ASN A 247 35.51 -80.05 23.70
N ASP A 248 35.85 -79.65 24.93
CA ASP A 248 35.30 -78.45 25.57
C ASP A 248 35.67 -77.18 24.81
N GLY A 249 36.92 -77.08 24.34
CA GLY A 249 37.40 -75.96 23.53
C GLY A 249 36.68 -75.86 22.18
N SER A 250 36.43 -77.00 21.52
CA SER A 250 35.64 -77.04 20.29
C SER A 250 34.18 -76.64 20.54
N ALA A 251 33.56 -77.12 21.62
CA ALA A 251 32.20 -76.75 21.98
C ALA A 251 32.07 -75.25 22.32
N LEU A 252 33.06 -74.71 23.05
CA LEU A 252 33.15 -73.29 23.36
C LEU A 252 33.31 -72.45 22.09
N ALA A 253 34.18 -72.85 21.17
CA ALA A 253 34.38 -72.15 19.91
C ALA A 253 33.10 -72.09 19.04
N VAL A 254 32.35 -73.20 18.97
CA VAL A 254 31.06 -73.24 18.25
C VAL A 254 30.04 -72.33 18.94
N SER A 255 29.92 -72.38 20.27
CA SER A 255 29.01 -71.52 21.04
C SER A 255 29.32 -70.04 20.83
N MET A 256 30.59 -69.66 20.94
CA MET A 256 31.06 -68.29 20.70
C MET A 256 30.76 -67.81 19.28
N ASN A 257 31.00 -68.65 18.27
CA ASN A 257 30.75 -68.30 16.88
C ASN A 257 29.25 -68.09 16.62
N ASN A 258 28.39 -68.94 17.18
CA ASN A 258 26.94 -68.80 17.07
C ASN A 258 26.45 -67.50 17.73
N GLN A 259 26.90 -67.21 18.96
CA GLN A 259 26.56 -65.96 19.64
C GLN A 259 27.04 -64.74 18.84
N LEU A 260 28.30 -64.74 18.41
CA LEU A 260 28.84 -63.63 17.63
C LEU A 260 28.05 -63.39 16.34
N GLN A 261 27.64 -64.45 15.66
CA GLN A 261 26.84 -64.37 14.44
C GLN A 261 25.44 -63.80 14.70
N GLU A 262 24.74 -64.28 15.74
CA GLU A 262 23.42 -63.76 16.14
C GLU A 262 23.49 -62.25 16.46
N TYR A 263 24.48 -61.84 17.25
CA TYR A 263 24.66 -60.42 17.60
C TYR A 263 25.08 -59.56 16.42
N HIS A 264 25.89 -60.10 15.51
CA HIS A 264 26.26 -59.41 14.28
C HIS A 264 25.03 -59.15 13.41
N GLU A 265 24.15 -60.14 13.24
CA GLU A 265 22.90 -59.99 12.49
C GLU A 265 21.97 -58.97 13.17
N LYS A 266 21.80 -59.06 14.48
CA LYS A 266 21.01 -58.10 15.26
C LYS A 266 21.54 -56.67 15.15
N ALA A 267 22.86 -56.48 15.18
CA ALA A 267 23.49 -55.18 15.01
C ALA A 267 23.30 -54.64 13.59
N LEU A 268 23.45 -55.48 12.55
CA LEU A 268 23.19 -55.08 11.16
C LEU A 268 21.74 -54.65 10.95
N LEU A 269 20.78 -55.40 11.48
CA LEU A 269 19.36 -55.05 11.40
C LEU A 269 19.05 -53.73 12.12
N SER A 270 19.66 -53.50 13.30
CA SER A 270 19.50 -52.24 14.03
C SER A 270 20.09 -51.06 13.25
N ILE A 271 21.28 -51.21 12.67
CA ILE A 271 21.92 -50.18 11.84
C ILE A 271 21.07 -49.89 10.60
N GLN A 272 20.58 -50.93 9.93
CA GLN A 272 19.74 -50.79 8.74
C GLN A 272 18.41 -50.08 9.07
N ALA A 273 17.76 -50.43 10.18
CA ALA A 273 16.55 -49.76 10.64
C ALA A 273 16.79 -48.28 10.98
N GLN A 274 17.91 -47.99 11.66
CA GLN A 274 18.29 -46.61 11.99
C GLN A 274 18.58 -45.80 10.73
N HIS A 275 19.35 -46.36 9.80
CA HIS A 275 19.66 -45.72 8.52
C HIS A 275 18.41 -45.47 7.68
N GLY A 276 17.50 -46.45 7.61
CA GLY A 276 16.20 -46.29 6.95
C GLY A 276 15.37 -45.15 7.55
N THR A 277 15.30 -45.08 8.88
CA THR A 277 14.61 -43.99 9.60
C THR A 277 15.25 -42.62 9.33
N MET A 278 16.58 -42.57 9.24
CA MET A 278 17.31 -41.34 8.92
C MET A 278 17.06 -40.88 7.49
N ILE A 279 17.07 -41.79 6.51
CA ILE A 279 16.74 -41.45 5.11
C ILE A 279 15.31 -40.94 5.00
N GLU A 280 14.36 -41.59 5.67
CA GLU A 280 12.96 -41.16 5.64
C GLU A 280 12.80 -39.75 6.23
N SER A 281 13.46 -39.49 7.36
CA SER A 281 13.51 -38.16 7.96
C SER A 281 14.08 -37.10 7.01
N TYR A 282 15.16 -37.45 6.30
CA TYR A 282 15.76 -36.56 5.31
C TYR A 282 14.84 -36.29 4.12
N ASN A 283 14.16 -37.31 3.61
CA ASN A 283 13.19 -37.17 2.51
C ASN A 283 12.01 -36.28 2.92
N ILE A 284 11.45 -36.47 4.12
CA ILE A 284 10.39 -35.63 4.66
C ILE A 284 10.88 -34.18 4.75
N MET A 285 12.06 -33.95 5.34
CA MET A 285 12.62 -32.60 5.47
C MET A 285 12.88 -31.95 4.10
N SER A 286 13.47 -32.68 3.16
CA SER A 286 13.76 -32.19 1.81
C SER A 286 12.49 -31.82 1.05
N THR A 287 11.45 -32.66 1.14
CA THR A 287 10.15 -32.42 0.49
C THR A 287 9.47 -31.19 1.09
N ASN A 288 9.47 -31.09 2.42
CA ASN A 288 8.90 -29.95 3.14
C ASN A 288 9.67 -28.65 2.86
N LEU A 289 11.00 -28.71 2.70
CA LEU A 289 11.82 -27.56 2.33
C LEU A 289 11.54 -27.08 0.90
N ALA A 290 11.34 -28.01 -0.03
CA ALA A 290 10.98 -27.70 -1.41
C ALA A 290 9.60 -27.02 -1.49
N ASP A 291 8.59 -27.57 -0.80
CA ASP A 291 7.24 -26.97 -0.75
C ASP A 291 7.25 -25.58 -0.09
N ALA A 292 8.02 -25.41 0.99
CA ALA A 292 8.21 -24.10 1.62
C ALA A 292 8.87 -23.10 0.66
N ASN A 293 9.89 -23.53 -0.09
CA ASN A 293 10.57 -22.69 -1.07
C ASN A 293 9.63 -22.25 -2.21
N ASP A 294 8.83 -23.16 -2.74
CA ASP A 294 7.85 -22.87 -3.79
C ASP A 294 6.81 -21.84 -3.33
N LYS A 295 6.35 -21.93 -2.07
CA LYS A 295 5.43 -20.95 -1.50
C LYS A 295 6.06 -19.59 -1.22
N ILE A 296 7.33 -19.56 -0.80
CA ILE A 296 8.08 -18.31 -0.64
C ILE A 296 8.20 -17.61 -2.00
N HIS A 297 8.48 -18.36 -3.08
CA HIS A 297 8.47 -17.80 -4.43
C HIS A 297 7.08 -17.32 -4.86
N GLY A 298 6.02 -18.05 -4.53
CA GLY A 298 4.64 -17.60 -4.77
C GLY A 298 4.31 -16.28 -4.05
N LEU A 299 4.73 -16.15 -2.79
CA LEU A 299 4.60 -14.91 -2.01
C LEU A 299 5.40 -13.76 -2.61
N ALA A 300 6.65 -14.02 -3.04
CA ALA A 300 7.48 -13.02 -3.72
C ALA A 300 6.77 -12.49 -4.98
N GLY A 301 6.18 -13.37 -5.80
CA GLY A 301 5.41 -12.97 -6.98
C GLY A 301 4.18 -12.11 -6.65
N ILE A 302 3.50 -12.38 -5.52
CA ILE A 302 2.40 -11.53 -5.04
C ILE A 302 2.91 -10.16 -4.59
N VAL A 303 4.05 -10.12 -3.90
CA VAL A 303 4.68 -8.88 -3.42
C VAL A 303 5.17 -8.03 -4.60
N ASP A 304 5.80 -8.63 -5.61
CA ASP A 304 6.23 -7.92 -6.82
C ASP A 304 5.03 -7.36 -7.60
N GLY A 305 3.97 -8.16 -7.72
CA GLY A 305 2.71 -7.70 -8.32
C GLY A 305 2.05 -6.57 -7.53
N LEU A 306 2.28 -6.50 -6.22
CA LEU A 306 1.81 -5.43 -5.36
C LEU A 306 2.66 -4.17 -5.50
N ASP A 307 3.98 -4.31 -5.54
CA ASP A 307 4.91 -3.20 -5.73
C ASP A 307 4.59 -2.47 -7.03
N GLU A 308 4.42 -3.18 -8.14
CA GLU A 308 4.11 -2.55 -9.42
C GLU A 308 2.75 -1.82 -9.38
N LYS A 309 1.72 -2.41 -8.76
CA LYS A 309 0.39 -1.78 -8.64
C LYS A 309 0.42 -0.56 -7.72
N THR A 310 1.25 -0.60 -6.67
CA THR A 310 1.46 0.50 -5.73
C THR A 310 2.23 1.62 -6.40
N ARG A 311 3.30 1.29 -7.14
CA ARG A 311 4.09 2.23 -7.94
C ARG A 311 3.23 2.91 -9.01
N GLN A 312 2.37 2.16 -9.68
CA GLN A 312 1.41 2.71 -10.63
C GLN A 312 0.38 3.66 -9.96
N SER A 313 -0.03 3.36 -8.72
CA SER A 313 -0.94 4.21 -7.95
C SER A 313 -0.24 5.46 -7.40
N LEU A 314 1.01 5.33 -6.94
CA LEU A 314 1.85 6.42 -6.48
C LEU A 314 2.20 7.38 -7.62
N ALA A 315 2.54 6.88 -8.81
CA ALA A 315 2.76 7.71 -9.98
C ALA A 315 1.51 8.55 -10.34
N LYS A 316 0.30 7.99 -10.15
CA LYS A 316 -0.95 8.73 -10.32
C LYS A 316 -1.19 9.78 -9.23
N LEU A 317 -0.76 9.52 -8.00
CA LEU A 317 -0.85 10.45 -6.87
C LEU A 317 0.17 11.59 -6.97
N ASP A 318 1.41 11.30 -7.36
CA ASP A 318 2.49 12.28 -7.53
C ASP A 318 2.13 13.28 -8.63
N HIS A 319 1.59 12.79 -9.75
CA HIS A 319 1.00 13.63 -10.79
C HIS A 319 -0.14 14.54 -10.26
N LEU A 320 -0.83 14.13 -9.20
CA LEU A 320 -1.93 14.89 -8.59
C LEU A 320 -1.43 15.92 -7.58
N ASP A 321 -0.43 15.57 -6.76
CA ASP A 321 0.20 16.45 -5.79
C ASP A 321 0.90 17.62 -6.49
N HIS A 322 1.65 17.32 -7.56
CA HIS A 322 2.29 18.34 -8.39
C HIS A 322 1.28 19.32 -9.02
N ARG A 323 0.03 18.87 -9.23
CA ARG A 323 -1.07 19.72 -9.71
C ARG A 323 -1.73 20.53 -8.60
N LEU A 324 -1.83 19.97 -7.39
CA LEU A 324 -2.36 20.67 -6.21
C LEU A 324 -1.42 21.77 -5.70
N ASP A 325 -0.11 21.55 -5.76
CA ASP A 325 0.88 22.57 -5.38
C ASP A 325 0.87 23.77 -6.35
N GLY A 326 0.56 23.50 -7.62
CA GLY A 326 0.23 24.54 -8.62
C GLY A 326 -1.01 25.37 -8.27
N ILE A 327 -1.97 24.79 -7.53
CA ILE A 327 -3.18 25.49 -7.06
C ILE A 327 -2.87 26.30 -5.78
N GLY A 328 -2.11 25.73 -4.84
CA GLY A 328 -1.74 26.38 -3.58
C GLY A 328 -0.90 27.64 -3.79
N THR A 329 0.07 27.60 -4.70
CA THR A 329 0.92 28.74 -5.03
C THR A 329 0.14 29.90 -5.67
N LYS A 330 -0.94 29.61 -6.43
CA LYS A 330 -1.79 30.65 -7.03
C LYS A 330 -2.85 31.20 -6.09
N PHE A 331 -3.37 30.40 -5.15
CA PHE A 331 -4.23 30.93 -4.08
C PHE A 331 -3.52 31.98 -3.23
N LYS A 332 -2.22 31.78 -2.98
CA LYS A 332 -1.37 32.77 -2.28
C LYS A 332 -1.25 34.10 -3.04
N SER A 333 -1.27 34.06 -4.37
CA SER A 333 -1.30 35.25 -5.22
C SER A 333 -2.66 35.96 -5.20
N VAL A 334 -3.76 35.21 -5.08
CA VAL A 334 -5.11 35.77 -4.95
C VAL A 334 -5.32 36.43 -3.58
N GLU A 335 -4.81 35.82 -2.51
CA GLU A 335 -4.82 36.40 -1.17
C GLU A 335 -4.05 37.74 -1.11
N GLN A 336 -2.90 37.81 -1.79
CA GLN A 336 -2.16 39.07 -1.95
C GLN A 336 -2.92 40.12 -2.77
N ALA A 337 -3.68 39.71 -3.79
CA ALA A 337 -4.50 40.64 -4.58
C ALA A 337 -5.67 41.22 -3.78
N PHE A 338 -6.30 40.44 -2.90
CA PHE A 338 -7.36 40.94 -2.01
C PHE A 338 -6.82 41.91 -0.96
N ALA A 339 -5.61 41.67 -0.42
CA ALA A 339 -4.96 42.60 0.50
C ALA A 339 -4.69 43.98 -0.13
N VAL A 340 -4.33 44.01 -1.43
CA VAL A 340 -4.16 45.27 -2.18
C VAL A 340 -5.50 45.98 -2.37
N LEU A 341 -6.59 45.23 -2.59
CA LEU A 341 -7.91 45.79 -2.82
C LEU A 341 -8.50 46.42 -1.55
N ASP A 342 -8.27 45.81 -0.39
CA ASP A 342 -8.61 46.40 0.92
C ASP A 342 -7.82 47.68 1.19
N LEU A 343 -6.54 47.74 0.79
CA LEU A 343 -5.73 48.95 0.88
C LEU A 343 -6.34 50.09 0.06
N VAL A 344 -6.73 49.81 -1.20
CA VAL A 344 -7.34 50.80 -2.10
C VAL A 344 -8.68 51.29 -1.57
N LEU A 345 -9.53 50.40 -1.05
CA LEU A 345 -10.80 50.78 -0.41
C LEU A 345 -10.57 51.65 0.84
N GLY A 346 -9.50 51.39 1.59
CA GLY A 346 -9.05 52.25 2.69
C GLY A 346 -8.71 53.67 2.22
N PHE A 347 -7.94 53.80 1.15
CA PHE A 347 -7.60 55.11 0.55
C PHE A 347 -8.84 55.87 0.08
N VAL A 348 -9.80 55.19 -0.56
CA VAL A 348 -11.06 55.82 -1.01
C VAL A 348 -11.85 56.39 0.17
N LYS A 349 -11.95 55.65 1.28
CA LYS A 349 -12.62 56.14 2.50
C LYS A 349 -11.94 57.39 3.06
N ILE A 350 -10.60 57.43 3.07
CA ILE A 350 -9.83 58.60 3.52
C ILE A 350 -10.08 59.79 2.60
N CYS A 351 -10.05 59.61 1.28
CA CYS A 351 -10.33 60.69 0.33
C CYS A 351 -11.74 61.27 0.50
N ILE A 352 -12.75 60.42 0.71
CA ILE A 352 -14.13 60.87 0.98
C ILE A 352 -14.18 61.67 2.28
N ALA A 353 -13.52 61.21 3.35
CA ALA A 353 -13.48 61.93 4.62
C ALA A 353 -12.81 63.31 4.47
N ILE A 354 -11.68 63.40 3.75
CA ILE A 354 -11.00 64.67 3.48
C ILE A 354 -11.91 65.61 2.67
N ALA A 355 -12.59 65.11 1.65
CA ALA A 355 -13.52 65.90 0.84
C ALA A 355 -14.66 66.48 1.69
N LEU A 356 -15.22 65.69 2.62
CA LEU A 356 -16.27 66.14 3.54
C LEU A 356 -15.76 67.19 4.55
N VAL A 357 -14.53 67.04 5.04
CA VAL A 357 -13.92 68.04 5.94
C VAL A 357 -13.66 69.36 5.20
N LEU A 358 -13.17 69.28 3.96
CA LEU A 358 -12.93 70.47 3.13
C LEU A 358 -14.23 71.19 2.81
N THR A 359 -15.30 70.48 2.44
CA THR A 359 -16.61 71.11 2.18
C THR A 359 -17.20 71.76 3.42
N ALA A 360 -17.06 71.13 4.60
CA ALA A 360 -17.47 71.72 5.87
C ALA A 360 -16.67 73.01 6.20
N LEU A 361 -15.35 73.01 5.97
CA LEU A 361 -14.50 74.19 6.13
C LEU A 361 -14.90 75.33 5.18
N PHE A 362 -15.18 75.03 3.90
CA PHE A 362 -15.68 76.02 2.96
C PHE A 362 -17.02 76.61 3.40
N PHE A 363 -17.93 75.80 3.96
CA PHE A 363 -19.18 76.28 4.53
C PHE A 363 -18.97 77.18 5.75
N LEU A 364 -18.04 76.84 6.65
CA LEU A 364 -17.71 77.67 7.82
C LEU A 364 -17.08 79.01 7.43
N ILE A 365 -16.19 79.01 6.43
CA ILE A 365 -15.57 80.25 5.91
C ILE A 365 -16.62 81.10 5.18
N GLY A 366 -17.52 80.47 4.41
CA GLY A 366 -18.61 81.16 3.72
C GLY A 366 -19.60 81.82 4.68
N THR A 367 -20.02 81.09 5.71
CA THR A 367 -20.94 81.59 6.75
C THR A 367 -20.30 82.66 7.64
N SER A 368 -19.01 82.52 7.99
CA SER A 368 -18.25 83.56 8.70
C SER A 368 -18.19 84.87 7.91
N ASN A 369 -17.88 84.83 6.61
CA ASN A 369 -17.89 86.02 5.75
C ASN A 369 -19.28 86.65 5.62
N TYR A 370 -20.35 85.83 5.61
CA TYR A 370 -21.72 86.31 5.56
C TYR A 370 -22.14 87.01 6.88
N LEU A 371 -21.78 86.41 8.02
CA LEU A 371 -21.97 87.01 9.34
C LEU A 371 -21.19 88.31 9.49
N TYR A 372 -19.90 88.36 9.09
CA TYR A 372 -19.11 89.59 9.13
C TYR A 372 -19.73 90.73 8.31
N LYS A 373 -20.31 90.44 7.13
CA LYS A 373 -21.04 91.44 6.33
C LYS A 373 -22.31 91.94 7.04
N ILE A 374 -23.07 91.06 7.68
CA ILE A 374 -24.27 91.44 8.43
C ILE A 374 -23.90 92.29 9.66
N THR A 375 -22.89 91.89 10.43
CA THR A 375 -22.44 92.64 11.60
C THR A 375 -21.88 94.00 11.21
N PHE A 376 -21.16 94.10 10.09
CA PHE A 376 -20.67 95.38 9.55
C PHE A 376 -21.80 96.30 9.10
N LEU A 377 -22.84 95.77 8.45
CA LEU A 377 -24.04 96.54 8.08
C LEU A 377 -24.84 97.02 9.30
N LEU A 378 -24.96 96.18 10.33
CA LEU A 378 -25.58 96.56 11.62
C LEU A 378 -24.73 97.61 12.36
N PHE A 379 -23.40 97.52 12.29
CA PHE A 379 -22.52 98.51 12.90
C PHE A 379 -22.64 99.87 12.20
N ILE A 380 -22.78 99.89 10.87
CA ILE A 380 -23.07 101.11 10.11
C ILE A 380 -24.44 101.68 10.49
N SER A 381 -25.48 100.85 10.64
CA SER A 381 -26.82 101.34 11.02
C SER A 381 -26.89 101.89 12.44
N VAL A 382 -26.14 101.30 13.38
CA VAL A 382 -26.03 101.81 14.76
C VAL A 382 -25.21 103.10 14.81
N SER A 383 -24.11 103.18 14.05
CA SER A 383 -23.28 104.38 13.98
C SER A 383 -24.02 105.57 13.35
N LEU A 384 -24.84 105.34 12.31
CA LEU A 384 -25.72 106.39 11.76
C LEU A 384 -26.82 106.82 12.75
N SER A 385 -27.38 105.88 13.51
CA SER A 385 -28.40 106.20 14.53
C SER A 385 -27.85 107.07 15.66
N ILE A 386 -26.59 106.86 16.07
CA ILE A 386 -25.94 107.66 17.13
C ILE A 386 -25.58 109.07 16.65
N TRP A 387 -25.26 109.25 15.37
CA TRP A 387 -24.95 110.57 14.79
C TRP A 387 -26.18 111.45 14.52
N CYS A 388 -27.38 110.88 14.44
CA CYS A 388 -28.63 111.65 14.25
C CYS A 388 -29.30 112.11 15.56
N TYR A 389 -28.77 111.74 16.74
CA TYR A 389 -29.40 112.04 18.04
C TYR A 389 -28.47 112.72 19.06
N GLY A 390 -27.30 113.22 18.65
CA GLY A 390 -26.31 113.89 19.52
C GLY A 390 -26.06 115.34 19.14
#